data_AF-A0A7Z9Y4J5-F1
#
_entry.id   AF-A0A7Z9Y4J5-F1
#
_cell.length_a   1.000
_cell.length_b   1.000
_cell.length_c   1.000
_cell.angle_alpha   90.00
_cell.angle_beta   90.00
_cell.angle_gamma   90.00
#
_symmetry.space_group_name_H-M   'P 1'
#
loop_
_entity.id
_entity.type
_entity.pdbx_description
1 polymer ?
#
loop_
_entity_poly.entity_id
_entity_poly.type
_entity_poly.pdbx_seq_one_letter_code
_entity_poly.pdbx_strand_id
1 'polypeptide(L)'
;FLAVYGRCTHLGCAVSWEADENRFFCPCHASSFDVNGSVTNPPAPRALDTFAIVIEEGQVIVDTAHPQQRDNFSVEQLTYA
;
A
#
# COMPACT_ATOMS: atom_id res chain seq x y z
N PHE A 1 3.75 -10.68 5.14
CA PHE A 1 2.94 -10.20 4.01
C PHE A 1 2.24 -8.91 4.40
N LEU A 2 2.17 -7.97 3.47
CA LEU A 2 1.41 -6.73 3.55
C LEU A 2 0.71 -6.55 2.21
N ALA A 3 -0.59 -6.25 2.21
CA ALA A 3 -1.35 -5.97 1.00
C ALA A 3 -1.65 -4.48 0.98
N VAL A 4 -0.98 -3.74 0.09
CA VAL A 4 -1.20 -2.30 -0.10
C VAL A 4 -2.09 -2.06 -1.31
N TYR A 5 -2.95 -1.05 -1.23
CA TYR A 5 -3.82 -0.68 -2.34
C TYR A 5 -3.02 0.07 -3.40
N GLY A 6 -3.05 -0.42 -4.64
CA GLY A 6 -2.55 0.26 -5.84
C GLY A 6 -3.29 1.55 -6.22
N ARG A 7 -3.90 2.25 -5.27
CA ARG A 7 -4.68 3.48 -5.45
C ARG A 7 -4.05 4.60 -4.62
N CYS A 8 -3.62 5.66 -5.29
CA CYS A 8 -3.04 6.83 -4.67
C CYS A 8 -4.07 7.53 -3.78
N THR A 9 -3.67 7.84 -2.54
CA THR A 9 -4.49 8.51 -1.53
C THR A 9 -4.67 10.01 -1.75
N HIS A 10 -4.03 10.58 -2.77
CA HIS A 10 -4.29 11.95 -3.19
C HIS A 10 -5.68 12.06 -3.84
N LEU A 11 -5.83 11.53 -5.06
CA LEU A 11 -7.07 11.62 -5.87
C LEU A 11 -7.41 10.32 -6.60
N GLY A 12 -6.81 9.18 -6.21
CA GLY A 12 -7.24 7.86 -6.67
C GLY A 12 -6.57 7.31 -7.94
N CYS A 13 -5.53 7.96 -8.48
CA CYS A 13 -4.75 7.39 -9.59
C CYS A 13 -4.14 6.03 -9.22
N ALA A 14 -3.95 5.15 -10.21
CA ALA A 14 -3.19 3.93 -10.01
C ALA A 14 -1.72 4.24 -9.67
N VAL A 15 -1.14 3.54 -8.70
CA VAL A 15 0.30 3.60 -8.41
C VAL A 15 1.00 2.37 -8.97
N SER A 16 2.23 2.55 -9.47
CA SER A 16 3.07 1.47 -10.00
C SER A 16 4.26 1.21 -9.08
N TRP A 17 4.65 -0.05 -8.96
CA TRP A 17 5.89 -0.42 -8.28
C TRP A 17 7.11 -0.17 -9.18
N GLU A 18 8.10 0.55 -8.68
CA GLU A 18 9.38 0.83 -9.32
C GLU A 18 10.47 0.08 -8.56
N ALA A 19 10.83 -1.11 -9.07
CA ALA A 19 11.74 -2.03 -8.38
C ALA A 19 13.16 -1.45 -8.17
N ASP A 20 13.67 -0.69 -9.14
CA ASP A 20 15.01 -0.10 -9.09
C ASP A 20 15.14 0.94 -7.96
N GLU A 21 14.02 1.55 -7.56
CA GLU A 21 13.95 2.56 -6.50
C GLU A 21 13.29 2.06 -5.21
N ASN A 22 12.81 0.81 -5.18
CA ASN A 22 12.04 0.23 -4.07
C ASN A 22 10.89 1.13 -3.59
N ARG A 23 10.11 1.67 -4.53
CA ARG A 23 9.00 2.59 -4.21
C ARG A 23 7.76 2.31 -5.04
N PHE A 24 6.61 2.75 -4.53
CA PHE A 24 5.43 2.95 -5.36
C PHE A 24 5.41 4.40 -5.87
N PHE A 25 5.14 4.58 -7.14
CA PHE A 25 5.09 5.88 -7.80
C PHE A 25 3.70 6.16 -8.38
N CYS A 26 3.20 7.38 -8.15
CA CYS A 26 1.97 7.90 -8.73
C CYS A 26 2.31 8.89 -9.86
N PRO A 27 2.00 8.58 -11.13
CA PRO A 27 2.39 9.43 -12.26
C PRO A 27 1.60 10.74 -12.36
N CYS A 28 0.47 10.88 -11.66
CA CYS A 28 -0.42 12.03 -11.81
C CYS A 28 0.18 13.32 -11.23
N HIS A 29 0.75 13.25 -10.02
CA HIS A 29 1.33 14.40 -9.32
C HIS A 29 2.64 14.04 -8.61
N ALA A 30 3.30 12.98 -9.08
CA ALA A 30 4.58 12.49 -8.60
C ALA A 30 4.63 12.08 -7.12
N SER A 31 3.50 11.73 -6.49
CA SER A 31 3.56 11.18 -5.14
C SER A 31 4.31 9.84 -5.13
N SER A 32 5.14 9.64 -4.11
CA SER A 32 5.92 8.43 -3.93
C SER A 32 5.63 7.83 -2.56
N PHE A 33 5.68 6.49 -2.49
CA PHE A 33 5.49 5.74 -1.27
C PHE A 33 6.61 4.70 -1.12
N ASP A 34 7.04 4.43 0.11
CA ASP A 34 8.03 3.38 0.40
C ASP A 34 7.44 1.97 0.21
N VAL A 35 8.27 0.94 0.45
CA VAL A 35 7.88 -0.48 0.37
C VAL A 35 6.73 -0.87 1.29
N ASN A 36 6.53 -0.11 2.38
CA ASN A 36 5.45 -0.30 3.33
C ASN A 36 4.23 0.56 2.98
N GLY A 37 4.26 1.34 1.88
CA GLY A 37 3.21 2.24 1.43
C GLY A 37 3.15 3.58 2.17
N SER A 38 4.14 3.95 2.98
CA SER A 38 4.21 5.26 3.63
C SER A 38 4.58 6.35 2.63
N VAL A 39 3.98 7.54 2.72
CA VAL A 39 4.28 8.65 1.80
C VAL A 39 5.72 9.12 2.02
N THR A 40 6.51 9.13 0.95
CA THR A 40 7.87 9.70 0.92
C THR A 40 7.96 10.97 0.08
N ASN A 41 7.03 11.16 -0.87
CA ASN A 41 6.90 12.40 -1.62
C ASN A 41 5.43 12.84 -1.69
N PRO A 42 5.04 13.99 -1.11
CA PRO A 42 3.69 14.56 -1.25
C PRO A 42 3.41 14.93 -2.73
N PRO A 43 2.15 15.11 -3.19
CA PRO A 43 0.98 15.62 -2.44
C PRO A 43 0.05 14.60 -1.76
N ALA A 44 0.27 13.29 -1.88
CA ALA A 44 -0.53 12.31 -1.14
C ALA A 44 -0.51 12.61 0.38
N PRO A 45 -1.68 12.74 1.04
CA PRO A 45 -1.72 13.23 2.42
C PRO A 45 -1.43 12.16 3.47
N ARG A 46 -1.46 10.87 3.08
CA ARG A 46 -1.34 9.71 3.98
C ARG A 46 -0.88 8.46 3.24
N ALA A 47 -0.41 7.47 3.99
CA ALA A 47 0.02 6.17 3.47
C ALA A 47 -1.08 5.45 2.64
N LEU A 48 -0.66 4.57 1.72
CA LEU A 48 -1.56 3.71 0.96
C LEU A 48 -2.41 2.85 1.90
N ASP A 49 -3.70 2.71 1.55
CA ASP A 49 -4.62 1.81 2.25
C ASP A 49 -4.09 0.37 2.22
N THR A 50 -4.46 -0.42 3.22
CA THR A 50 -4.14 -1.84 3.29
C THR A 50 -5.39 -2.71 3.21
N PHE A 51 -5.19 -4.01 3.09
CA PHE A 51 -6.25 -5.00 3.16
C PHE A 51 -5.89 -6.10 4.16
N ALA A 52 -6.91 -6.67 4.81
CA ALA A 52 -6.70 -7.83 5.67
C ALA A 52 -6.24 -9.02 4.84
N ILE A 53 -5.26 -9.75 5.36
CA ILE A 53 -4.69 -10.95 4.75
C ILE A 53 -4.94 -12.14 5.67
N VAL A 54 -5.35 -13.26 5.07
CA VAL A 54 -5.39 -14.59 5.68
C VAL A 54 -4.48 -15.52 4.88
N ILE A 55 -3.71 -16.36 5.57
CA ILE A 55 -2.83 -17.35 4.94
C ILE A 55 -3.31 -18.74 5.33
N GLU A 56 -3.83 -19.48 4.36
CA GLU A 56 -4.42 -20.80 4.56
C GLU A 56 -3.99 -21.71 3.43
N GLU A 57 -3.59 -22.94 3.75
CA GLU A 57 -3.21 -23.98 2.76
C GLU A 57 -2.16 -23.50 1.73
N GLY A 58 -1.23 -22.63 2.16
CA GLY A 58 -0.19 -22.06 1.30
C GLY A 58 -0.68 -20.96 0.33
N GLN A 59 -1.94 -20.55 0.44
CA GLN A 59 -2.51 -19.44 -0.31
C GLN A 59 -2.57 -18.16 0.51
N VAL A 60 -2.39 -17.01 -0.15
CA VAL A 60 -2.57 -15.69 0.45
C VAL A 60 -3.91 -15.14 -0.02
N ILE A 61 -4.87 -15.04 0.90
CA ILE A 61 -6.23 -14.54 0.66
C ILE A 61 -6.28 -13.09 1.13
N VAL A 62 -6.78 -12.18 0.28
CA VAL A 62 -6.85 -10.73 0.57
C VAL A 62 -8.31 -10.28 0.54
N ASP A 63 -8.79 -9.69 1.64
CA ASP A 63 -10.14 -9.11 1.69
C ASP A 63 -10.15 -7.73 1.01
N THR A 64 -10.49 -7.73 -0.29
CA THR A 64 -10.57 -6.50 -1.09
C THR A 64 -11.85 -5.70 -0.89
N ALA A 65 -12.84 -6.22 -0.17
CA ALA A 65 -14.10 -5.53 0.08
C ALA A 65 -13.97 -4.41 1.14
N HIS A 66 -12.97 -4.52 2.02
CA HIS A 66 -12.78 -3.61 3.15
C HIS A 66 -11.37 -3.00 3.17
N PRO A 67 -11.10 -1.95 2.36
CA PRO A 67 -9.86 -1.18 2.47
C PRO A 67 -9.70 -0.57 3.87
N GLN A 68 -8.51 -0.69 4.44
CA GLN A 68 -8.14 -0.14 5.74
C GLN A 68 -7.30 1.11 5.53
N GLN A 69 -7.88 2.27 5.83
CA GLN A 69 -7.12 3.52 5.86
C GLN A 69 -6.15 3.55 7.04
N ARG A 70 -4.97 4.11 6.80
CA ARG A 70 -3.94 4.36 7.81
C ARG A 70 -3.15 5.61 7.45
N ASP A 71 -2.57 6.22 8.47
CA ASP A 71 -1.65 7.35 8.29
C ASP A 71 -0.19 6.89 8.26
N ASN A 72 0.15 5.89 9.07
CA ASN A 72 1.50 5.37 9.24
C ASN A 72 1.55 3.84 9.14
N PHE A 73 2.74 3.31 8.89
CA PHE A 73 3.02 1.89 9.01
C PHE A 73 3.05 1.43 10.47
N SER A 74 2.52 0.23 10.71
CA SER A 74 2.53 -0.44 12.02
C SER A 74 2.77 -1.93 11.84
N VAL A 75 3.53 -2.55 12.74
CA VAL A 75 3.89 -3.98 12.63
C VAL A 75 2.68 -4.92 12.74
N GLU A 76 1.60 -4.47 13.37
CA GLU A 76 0.32 -5.17 13.49
C GLU A 76 -0.39 -5.33 12.13
N GLN A 77 0.04 -4.57 11.10
CA GLN A 77 -0.47 -4.68 9.73
C GLN A 77 0.18 -5.86 8.97
N LEU A 78 1.21 -6.50 9.54
CA LEU A 78 1.91 -7.61 8.91
C LEU A 78 1.24 -8.95 9.26
N THR A 79 1.01 -9.76 8.24
CA THR A 79 0.59 -11.16 8.40
C THR A 79 1.73 -12.10 8.05
N TYR A 80 2.02 -13.09 8.89
CA TYR A 80 3.07 -14.07 8.68
C TYR A 80 2.46 -15.42 8.29
N ALA A 81 3.18 -16.22 7.49
CA ALA A 81 2.78 -17.58 7.10
C ALA A 81 3.14 -18.60 8.19
#